data_AF-A0A7Y4UDF3-F1
#
_entry.id   AF-A0A7Y4UDF3-F1
#
_cell.length_a   1.000
_cell.length_b   1.000
_cell.length_c   1.000
_cell.angle_alpha   90.00
_cell.angle_beta   90.00
_cell.angle_gamma   90.00
#
_symmetry.space_group_name_H-M   'P 1'
#
loop_
_entity.id
_entity.type
_entity.pdbx_description
1 polymer ?
#
loop_
_entity_poly.entity_id
_entity_poly.type
_entity_poly.pdbx_seq_one_letter_code
_entity_poly.pdbx_strand_id
1 'polypeptide(L)' 'MWNKNEVKGKAKEVKGNIKDKVGEFVGNEELEAEGEAEAVAGELQHEAGKVQRKAGETVEKAGRAIAGK' A
#
# COMPACT_ATOMS: atom_id res chain seq x y z
N MET A 1 -26.75 -38.69 -22.39
CA MET A 1 -25.34 -38.38 -22.74
C MET A 1 -25.05 -36.97 -22.28
N TRP A 2 -24.13 -36.78 -21.33
CA TRP A 2 -23.78 -35.44 -20.87
C TRP A 2 -23.05 -34.71 -22.00
N ASN A 3 -23.53 -33.53 -22.38
CA ASN A 3 -22.94 -32.76 -23.46
C ASN A 3 -21.62 -32.15 -22.94
N LYS A 4 -20.55 -32.13 -23.74
CA LYS A 4 -19.21 -31.65 -23.31
C LYS A 4 -19.23 -30.22 -22.72
N ASN A 5 -20.24 -29.44 -23.10
CA ASN A 5 -20.48 -28.09 -22.60
C ASN A 5 -20.94 -28.05 -21.13
N GLU A 6 -21.70 -29.04 -20.67
CA GLU A 6 -22.23 -29.09 -19.30
C GLU A 6 -21.13 -29.42 -18.27
N VAL A 7 -20.24 -30.35 -18.62
CA VAL A 7 -19.05 -30.69 -17.82
C VAL A 7 -18.09 -29.50 -17.76
N LYS A 8 -17.89 -28.80 -18.89
CA LYS A 8 -17.06 -27.60 -18.95
C LYS A 8 -17.66 -26.43 -18.16
N GLY A 9 -18.99 -26.33 -18.12
CA GLY A 9 -19.73 -25.36 -17.29
C GLY A 9 -19.49 -25.60 -15.80
N LYS A 10 -19.71 -26.84 -15.33
CA LYS A 10 -19.48 -27.19 -13.92
C LYS A 10 -18.03 -27.02 -13.48
N ALA A 11 -17.05 -27.38 -14.32
CA ALA A 11 -15.65 -27.17 -14.01
C ALA A 11 -15.28 -25.67 -13.88
N LYS A 12 -15.91 -24.80 -14.70
CA LYS A 12 -15.74 -23.35 -14.59
C LYS A 12 -16.40 -22.78 -13.34
N GLU A 13 -17.57 -23.28 -12.97
CA GLU A 13 -18.29 -22.85 -11.76
C GLU A 13 -17.52 -23.21 -10.48
N VAL A 14 -16.96 -24.43 -10.42
CA VAL A 14 -16.11 -24.86 -9.29
C VAL A 14 -14.85 -24.00 -9.20
N LYS A 15 -14.18 -23.74 -10.32
CA LYS A 15 -12.98 -22.87 -10.36
C LYS A 15 -13.31 -21.43 -10.00
N GLY A 16 -14.48 -20.94 -10.42
CA GLY A 16 -15.01 -19.62 -10.07
C GLY A 16 -15.22 -19.49 -8.56
N ASN A 17 -15.97 -20.41 -7.96
CA ASN A 17 -16.19 -20.44 -6.51
C ASN A 17 -14.90 -20.52 -5.69
N ILE A 18 -13.90 -21.29 -6.15
CA ILE A 18 -12.60 -21.35 -5.49
C ILE A 18 -11.89 -19.99 -5.56
N LYS A 19 -11.93 -19.30 -6.72
CA LYS A 19 -11.34 -17.97 -6.88
C LYS A 19 -12.07 -16.88 -6.11
N ASP A 20 -13.40 -16.94 -6.06
CA ASP A 20 -14.20 -15.95 -5.34
C ASP A 20 -13.97 -16.09 -3.84
N LYS A 21 -13.91 -17.32 -3.32
CA LYS A 21 -13.54 -17.55 -1.91
C LYS A 21 -12.12 -17.10 -1.57
N VAL A 22 -11.16 -17.34 -2.46
CA VAL A 22 -9.78 -16.86 -2.27
C VAL A 22 -9.69 -15.34 -2.39
N GLY A 23 -10.50 -14.72 -3.25
CA GLY A 23 -10.60 -13.27 -3.40
C GLY A 23 -11.27 -12.58 -2.21
N GLU A 24 -12.23 -13.24 -1.56
CA GLU A 24 -12.82 -12.80 -0.30
C GLU A 24 -11.83 -12.94 0.86
N PHE A 25 -11.06 -14.04 0.90
CA PHE A 25 -10.06 -14.31 1.94
C PHE A 25 -8.80 -13.43 1.86
N VAL A 26 -8.25 -13.19 0.66
CA VAL A 26 -7.14 -12.22 0.45
C VAL A 26 -7.66 -10.78 0.55
N GLY A 27 -8.98 -10.59 0.49
CA GLY A 27 -9.64 -9.30 0.37
C GLY A 27 -9.94 -8.52 1.64
N ASN A 28 -9.40 -8.84 2.83
CA ASN A 28 -9.71 -7.99 4.01
C ASN A 28 -8.79 -8.00 5.24
N GLU A 29 -7.64 -8.67 5.26
CA GLU A 29 -6.79 -8.68 6.48
C GLU A 29 -5.29 -8.57 6.15
N GLU A 30 -4.84 -9.27 5.12
CA GLU A 30 -3.44 -9.18 4.65
C GLU A 30 -3.13 -7.80 4.05
N LEU A 31 -4.02 -7.27 3.18
CA LEU A 31 -3.92 -5.91 2.64
C LEU A 31 -4.13 -4.82 3.69
N GLU A 32 -4.95 -5.07 4.71
CA GLU A 32 -5.19 -4.10 5.78
C GLU A 32 -3.95 -4.01 6.69
N ALA A 33 -3.34 -5.14 7.05
CA ALA A 33 -2.12 -5.18 7.83
C ALA A 33 -0.89 -4.65 7.07
N GLU A 34 -0.74 -4.99 5.79
CA GLU A 34 0.30 -4.39 4.94
C GLU A 34 0.08 -2.87 4.81
N GLY A 35 -1.16 -2.44 4.61
CA GLY A 35 -1.52 -1.02 4.53
C GLY A 35 -1.27 -0.25 5.82
N GLU A 36 -1.56 -0.82 6.98
CA GLU A 36 -1.32 -0.18 8.27
C GLU A 36 0.19 -0.04 8.55
N ALA A 37 0.98 -1.08 8.26
CA ALA A 37 2.43 -1.03 8.38
C ALA A 37 3.06 0.00 7.43
N GLU A 38 2.60 0.06 6.16
CA GLU A 38 3.06 1.06 5.20
C GLU A 38 2.64 2.48 5.60
N ALA A 39 1.45 2.67 6.16
CA ALA A 39 0.96 3.96 6.64
C ALA A 39 1.82 4.48 7.81
N VAL A 40 2.13 3.63 8.77
CA VAL A 40 3.01 3.98 9.91
C VAL A 40 4.41 4.33 9.42
N ALA A 41 4.98 3.54 8.51
CA ALA A 41 6.27 3.84 7.92
C ALA A 41 6.26 5.19 7.16
N GLY A 42 5.21 5.48 6.42
CA GLY A 42 5.02 6.75 5.71
C GLY A 42 4.90 7.95 6.64
N GLU A 43 4.16 7.82 7.75
CA GLU A 43 4.01 8.89 8.74
C GLU A 43 5.36 9.23 9.40
N LEU A 44 6.13 8.21 9.78
CA LEU A 44 7.46 8.37 10.35
C LEU A 44 8.43 9.07 9.38
N GLN A 45 8.40 8.67 8.10
CA GLN A 45 9.22 9.32 7.07
C GLN A 45 8.81 10.78 6.84
N HIS A 46 7.52 11.09 6.88
CA HIS A 46 7.01 12.46 6.71
C HIS A 46 7.40 13.38 7.87
N GLU A 47 7.26 12.89 9.11
CA GLU A 47 7.69 13.59 10.33
C GLU A 47 9.19 13.88 10.29
N ALA A 48 10.01 12.85 10.00
CA ALA A 48 11.46 13.00 9.86
C ALA A 48 11.82 14.02 8.77
N GLY A 49 11.13 13.98 7.62
CA GLY A 49 11.32 14.94 6.54
C GLY A 49 10.97 16.38 6.94
N LYS A 50 9.91 16.61 7.72
CA LYS A 50 9.56 17.94 8.25
C LYS A 50 10.65 18.49 9.18
N VAL A 51 11.19 17.65 10.06
CA VAL A 51 12.27 18.03 10.99
C VAL A 51 13.53 18.40 10.21
N GLN A 52 13.93 17.58 9.23
CA GLN A 52 15.08 17.86 8.38
C GLN A 52 14.91 19.17 7.59
N ARG A 53 13.72 19.42 7.02
CA ARG A 53 13.44 20.68 6.32
C ARG A 53 13.58 21.89 7.25
N LYS A 54 12.97 21.87 8.44
CA LYS A 54 13.08 22.98 9.41
C LYS A 54 14.53 23.22 9.85
N ALA A 55 15.29 22.14 10.07
CA ALA A 55 16.70 22.24 10.41
C ALA A 55 17.49 22.89 9.26
N GLY A 56 17.27 22.43 8.02
CA GLY A 56 17.85 23.01 6.81
C GLY A 56 17.52 24.48 6.63
N GLU A 57 16.25 24.87 6.75
CA GLU A 57 15.80 26.27 6.66
C GLU A 57 16.46 27.15 7.73
N THR A 58 16.66 26.62 8.94
CA THR A 58 17.31 27.36 10.04
C THR A 58 18.79 27.58 9.76
N VAL A 59 19.48 26.54 9.27
CA VAL A 59 20.88 26.62 8.86
C VAL A 59 21.04 27.56 7.66
N GLU A 60 20.14 27.52 6.68
CA GLU A 60 20.15 28.42 5.53
C GLU A 60 19.93 29.87 5.95
N LYS A 61 18.95 30.15 6.81
CA LYS A 61 18.70 31.50 7.35
C LYS A 61 19.89 32.02 8.14
N ALA A 62 20.47 31.18 9.00
CA ALA A 62 21.68 31.52 9.72
C ALA A 62 22.79 31.84 8.73
N GLY A 63 23.08 30.92 7.80
CA GLY A 63 24.07 31.08 6.73
C GLY A 63 23.90 32.37 5.94
N ARG A 64 22.67 32.73 5.56
CA ARG A 64 22.37 33.98 4.85
C ARG A 64 22.64 35.22 5.70
N ALA A 65 22.37 35.17 7.01
CA ALA A 65 22.64 36.27 7.93
C ALA A 65 24.15 36.48 8.16
N ILE A 66 24.94 35.40 8.19
CA ILE A 66 26.42 35.48 8.32
C ILE A 66 27.12 35.77 6.99
N ALA A 67 26.56 35.32 5.86
CA ALA A 67 27.15 35.49 4.53
C ALA A 67 27.05 36.92 3.98
N GLY A 68 26.40 37.85 4.68
CA GLY A 68 26.48 39.27 4.38
C GLY A 68 26.05 39.64 2.96
N LYS A 69 24.74 39.62 2.70
CA LYS A 69 24.13 40.53 1.71
C LYS A 69 23.07 41.37 2.39
#